data_AF-A0A1I1CRA7-F1
#
_entry.id   AF-A0A1I1CRA7-F1
#
_cell.length_a   1.000
_cell.length_b   1.000
_cell.length_c   1.000
_cell.angle_alpha   90.00
_cell.angle_beta   90.00
_cell.angle_gamma   90.00
#
_symmetry.space_group_name_H-M   'P 1'
#
loop_
_entity.id
_entity.type
_entity.pdbx_description
1 polymer ?
#
loop_
_entity_poly.entity_id
_entity_poly.type
_entity_poly.pdbx_seq_one_letter_code
_entity_poly.pdbx_strand_id
1 'polypeptide(L)'
;MKKTSFAALLSTLAAASVLSACSPKFDWRDYRSPDAQFTALFPGKPSVLTREIDLDGKKVKLTMTASEVDGSTFAIGSATLDSAEQAQAALPAMKTALVNNINGKVRSEKAASAASSSAAGTRQRSTLSIEATGTQQGKPVLLVGRFVAHDKHIAQIIILGEESKLSRETIDTFMESVKLD
;
A
#
# COMPACT_ATOMS: atom_id res chain seq x y z
N MET A 1 -37.77 -22.55 -64.11
CA MET A 1 -38.10 -21.89 -62.83
C MET A 1 -37.19 -22.45 -61.75
N LYS A 2 -36.59 -21.54 -60.95
CA LYS A 2 -35.84 -21.70 -59.69
C LYS A 2 -34.63 -22.66 -59.66
N LYS A 3 -33.45 -22.05 -59.92
CA LYS A 3 -32.14 -22.45 -59.40
C LYS A 3 -32.11 -22.08 -57.90
N THR A 4 -31.71 -22.98 -57.01
CA THR A 4 -31.40 -22.64 -55.61
C THR A 4 -30.07 -23.24 -55.22
N SER A 5 -29.11 -22.33 -55.08
CA SER A 5 -27.71 -22.52 -54.68
C SER A 5 -27.60 -23.14 -53.28
N PHE A 6 -26.93 -24.28 -53.17
CA PHE A 6 -26.45 -24.86 -51.90
C PHE A 6 -25.00 -24.42 -51.65
N ALA A 7 -24.79 -23.11 -51.49
CA ALA A 7 -23.46 -22.55 -51.26
C ALA A 7 -23.55 -21.40 -50.25
N ALA A 8 -23.99 -21.68 -49.02
CA ALA A 8 -23.97 -20.68 -47.95
C ALA A 8 -24.21 -21.26 -46.54
N LEU A 9 -23.54 -22.34 -46.15
CA LEU A 9 -23.63 -22.87 -44.77
C LEU A 9 -22.27 -23.33 -44.22
N LEU A 10 -21.19 -22.60 -44.54
CA LEU A 10 -19.84 -22.87 -44.04
C LEU A 10 -19.13 -21.59 -43.55
N SER A 11 -19.84 -20.67 -42.88
CA SER A 11 -19.24 -19.38 -42.51
C SER A 11 -19.46 -18.90 -41.07
N THR A 12 -19.74 -19.79 -40.11
CA THR A 12 -20.01 -19.34 -38.73
C THR A 12 -19.50 -20.32 -37.67
N LEU A 13 -18.21 -20.71 -37.73
CA LEU A 13 -17.57 -21.38 -36.60
C LEU A 13 -16.08 -21.03 -36.50
N ALA A 14 -15.77 -19.74 -36.43
CA ALA A 14 -14.41 -19.24 -36.18
C ALA A 14 -14.42 -18.09 -35.15
N ALA A 15 -15.23 -18.23 -34.10
CA ALA A 15 -15.34 -17.26 -33.01
C ALA A 15 -15.34 -17.97 -31.65
N ALA A 16 -14.30 -18.75 -31.36
CA ALA A 16 -14.04 -19.22 -30.01
C ALA A 16 -12.55 -19.50 -29.87
N SER A 17 -12.00 -19.09 -28.73
CA SER A 17 -10.69 -19.54 -28.20
C SER A 17 -9.46 -18.68 -28.50
N VAL A 18 -9.50 -17.38 -28.16
CA VAL A 18 -8.30 -16.73 -27.58
C VAL A 18 -8.72 -15.71 -26.51
N LEU A 19 -9.51 -16.13 -25.52
CA LEU A 19 -9.43 -15.47 -24.21
C LEU A 19 -8.25 -16.11 -23.48
N SER A 20 -7.04 -15.77 -23.92
CA SER A 20 -5.87 -15.82 -23.05
C SER A 20 -6.08 -14.74 -22.00
N ALA A 21 -6.95 -15.01 -21.02
CA ALA A 21 -6.98 -14.25 -19.79
C ALA A 21 -5.67 -14.58 -19.07
N CYS A 22 -4.60 -13.89 -19.47
CA CYS A 22 -3.38 -13.79 -18.70
C CYS A 22 -3.82 -13.51 -17.26
N SER A 23 -3.52 -14.41 -16.32
CA SER A 23 -3.78 -14.09 -14.92
C SER A 23 -3.01 -12.81 -14.63
N PRO A 24 -3.66 -11.72 -14.18
CA PRO A 24 -2.96 -10.49 -13.91
C PRO A 24 -1.85 -10.78 -12.90
N LYS A 25 -0.67 -10.16 -13.11
CA LYS A 25 0.49 -10.29 -12.22
C LYS A 25 0.11 -10.05 -10.74
N PHE A 26 -0.89 -9.19 -10.52
CA PHE A 26 -1.44 -8.83 -9.23
C PHE A 26 -2.85 -9.42 -9.08
N ASP A 27 -3.05 -10.19 -8.01
CA ASP A 27 -4.36 -10.65 -7.54
C ASP A 27 -4.85 -9.63 -6.50
N TRP A 28 -5.46 -8.55 -6.97
CA TRP A 28 -5.95 -7.49 -6.09
C TRP A 28 -7.13 -7.99 -5.25
N ARG A 29 -6.93 -8.05 -3.93
CA ARG A 29 -7.90 -8.58 -2.97
C ARG A 29 -8.26 -7.52 -1.95
N ASP A 30 -9.55 -7.36 -1.70
CA ASP A 30 -10.03 -6.58 -0.57
C ASP A 30 -9.56 -7.18 0.75
N TYR A 31 -9.07 -6.31 1.62
CA TYR A 31 -8.70 -6.62 2.98
C TYR A 31 -9.29 -5.58 3.93
N ARG A 32 -9.99 -6.05 4.95
CA ARG A 32 -10.43 -5.26 6.09
C ARG A 32 -9.68 -5.77 7.31
N SER A 33 -8.94 -4.89 7.97
CA SER A 33 -8.21 -5.29 9.17
C SER A 33 -9.19 -5.64 10.30
N PRO A 34 -9.02 -6.79 10.98
CA PRO A 34 -9.85 -7.12 12.15
C PRO A 34 -9.44 -6.33 13.39
N ASP A 35 -8.17 -5.89 13.46
CA ASP A 35 -7.57 -5.31 14.66
C ASP A 35 -7.29 -3.80 14.52
N ALA A 36 -7.43 -3.24 13.32
CA ALA A 36 -7.14 -1.83 13.04
C ALA A 36 -8.20 -1.20 12.13
N GLN A 37 -8.29 0.12 12.19
CA GLN A 37 -9.30 0.92 11.48
C GLN A 37 -8.87 1.22 10.04
N PHE A 38 -8.68 0.19 9.21
CA PHE A 38 -8.39 0.36 7.79
C PHE A 38 -8.97 -0.71 6.88
N THR A 39 -9.20 -0.30 5.62
CA THR A 39 -9.44 -1.20 4.48
C THR A 39 -8.48 -0.87 3.35
N ALA A 40 -8.10 -1.86 2.54
CA ALA A 40 -7.17 -1.71 1.42
C ALA A 40 -7.31 -2.84 0.40
N LEU A 41 -6.79 -2.63 -0.80
CA LEU A 41 -6.53 -3.69 -1.77
C LEU A 41 -5.08 -4.16 -1.62
N PHE A 42 -4.86 -5.46 -1.48
CA PHE A 42 -3.52 -6.06 -1.55
C PHE A 42 -3.33 -6.82 -2.86
N PRO A 43 -2.16 -6.73 -3.52
CA PRO A 43 -1.90 -7.38 -4.81
C PRO A 43 -1.72 -8.90 -4.75
N GLY A 44 -1.92 -9.50 -3.58
CA GLY A 44 -1.92 -10.93 -3.33
C GLY A 44 -2.53 -11.20 -1.96
N LYS A 45 -2.50 -12.47 -1.51
CA LYS A 45 -2.99 -12.82 -0.18
C LYS A 45 -2.10 -12.18 0.90
N PRO A 46 -2.62 -11.27 1.75
CA PRO A 46 -1.81 -10.66 2.79
C PRO A 46 -1.56 -11.65 3.94
N SER A 47 -0.43 -11.46 4.60
CA SER A 47 -0.07 -12.06 5.88
C SER A 47 -0.04 -10.99 6.96
N VAL A 48 -0.34 -11.38 8.20
CA VAL A 48 -0.39 -10.47 9.35
C VAL A 48 0.63 -10.91 10.39
N LEU A 49 1.40 -9.96 10.91
CA LEU A 49 2.39 -10.20 11.96
C LEU A 49 2.49 -9.01 12.89
N THR A 50 2.36 -9.26 14.19
CA THR A 50 2.60 -8.25 15.24
C THR A 50 3.98 -8.40 15.83
N ARG A 51 4.71 -7.28 15.93
CA ARG A 51 6.02 -7.21 16.59
C ARG A 51 6.07 -6.02 17.53
N GLU A 52 6.84 -6.14 18.60
CA GLU A 52 7.21 -5.00 19.41
C GLU A 52 8.37 -4.28 18.73
N ILE A 53 8.24 -2.96 18.54
CA ILE A 53 9.28 -2.09 18.01
C ILE A 53 9.62 -1.01 19.03
N ASP A 54 10.83 -0.48 18.96
CA ASP A 54 11.21 0.75 19.64
C ASP A 54 10.94 1.93 18.70
N LEU A 55 10.14 2.89 19.17
CA LEU A 55 9.80 4.11 18.47
C LEU A 55 10.19 5.28 19.38
N ASP A 56 11.41 5.80 19.17
CA ASP A 56 12.04 6.83 19.99
C ASP A 56 12.07 6.49 21.50
N GLY A 57 12.51 5.29 21.84
CA GLY A 57 12.66 4.81 23.21
C GLY A 57 11.37 4.26 23.83
N LYS A 58 10.28 4.19 23.05
CA LYS A 58 9.00 3.60 23.48
C LYS A 58 8.76 2.28 22.79
N LYS A 59 8.42 1.26 23.59
CA LYS A 59 7.99 -0.04 23.09
C LYS A 59 6.54 0.03 22.62
N VAL A 60 6.34 -0.20 21.32
CA VAL A 60 5.04 -0.13 20.65
C VAL A 60 4.79 -1.46 19.94
N LYS A 61 3.59 -2.03 20.12
CA LYS A 61 3.14 -3.19 19.33
C LYS A 61 2.68 -2.71 17.97
N LEU A 62 3.46 -3.01 16.93
CA LEU A 62 3.15 -2.73 15.55
C LEU A 62 2.62 -4.00 14.87
N THR A 63 1.38 -3.94 14.38
CA THR A 63 0.78 -5.00 13.56
C THR A 63 0.98 -4.67 12.10
N MET A 64 1.73 -5.52 11.40
CA MET A 64 2.00 -5.41 9.97
C MET A 64 1.08 -6.34 9.19
N THR A 65 0.37 -5.80 8.20
CA THR A 65 -0.32 -6.57 7.16
C THR A 65 0.44 -6.37 5.85
N ALA A 66 0.94 -7.44 5.24
CA ALA A 66 1.77 -7.33 4.05
C ALA A 66 1.54 -8.46 3.04
N SER A 67 1.69 -8.13 1.76
CA SER A 67 1.80 -9.09 0.65
C SER A 67 3.02 -8.76 -0.20
N GLU A 68 3.68 -9.79 -0.72
CA GLU A 68 4.81 -9.64 -1.64
C GLU A 68 4.45 -10.19 -3.02
N VAL A 69 4.79 -9.44 -4.07
CA VAL A 69 4.64 -9.89 -5.46
C VAL A 69 5.89 -9.47 -6.24
N ASP A 70 6.58 -10.46 -6.82
CA ASP A 70 7.81 -10.28 -7.64
C ASP A 70 8.89 -9.43 -6.95
N GLY A 71 9.13 -9.69 -5.67
CA GLY A 71 10.13 -8.98 -4.86
C GLY A 71 9.73 -7.57 -4.42
N SER A 72 8.51 -7.13 -4.72
CA SER A 72 7.94 -5.89 -4.20
C SER A 72 7.02 -6.19 -3.02
N THR A 73 7.29 -5.55 -1.88
CA THR A 73 6.48 -5.62 -0.67
C THR A 73 5.48 -4.48 -0.64
N PHE A 74 4.21 -4.82 -0.38
CA PHE A 74 3.11 -3.89 -0.13
C PHE A 74 2.65 -4.11 1.31
N ALA A 75 2.75 -3.09 2.16
CA ALA A 75 2.51 -3.26 3.58
C ALA A 75 1.77 -2.10 4.22
N ILE A 76 0.93 -2.44 5.19
CA ILE A 76 0.27 -1.51 6.11
C ILE A 76 0.62 -1.92 7.53
N GLY A 77 1.40 -1.09 8.21
CA GLY A 77 1.67 -1.21 9.65
C GLY A 77 0.72 -0.33 10.43
N SER A 78 0.22 -0.81 11.56
CA SER A 78 -0.68 -0.05 12.44
C SER A 78 -0.35 -0.25 13.91
N ALA A 79 -0.46 0.82 14.70
CA ALA A 79 -0.25 0.79 16.14
C ALA A 79 -1.06 1.89 16.84
N THR A 80 -1.17 1.77 18.17
CA THR A 80 -1.79 2.77 19.03
C THR A 80 -0.77 3.23 20.07
N LEU A 81 -0.65 4.54 20.24
CA LEU A 81 0.27 5.21 21.16
C LEU A 81 -0.48 5.72 22.39
N ASP A 82 0.23 6.28 23.37
CA ASP A 82 -0.39 6.78 24.60
C ASP A 82 -1.19 8.07 24.36
N SER A 83 -0.81 8.88 23.37
CA SER A 83 -1.44 10.17 23.08
C SER A 83 -1.34 10.57 21.60
N ALA A 84 -2.14 11.58 21.20
CA ALA A 84 -2.14 12.10 19.84
C ALA A 84 -0.84 12.81 19.48
N GLU A 85 -0.22 13.49 20.45
CA GLU A 85 1.06 14.16 20.31
C GLU A 85 2.18 13.14 20.04
N GLN A 86 2.16 12.00 20.76
CA GLN A 86 3.12 10.92 20.51
C GLN A 86 2.93 10.29 19.12
N ALA A 87 1.68 10.05 18.71
CA ALA A 87 1.39 9.51 17.38
C ALA A 87 1.88 10.45 16.27
N GLN A 88 1.68 11.76 16.43
CA GLN A 88 2.19 12.76 15.49
C GLN A 88 3.73 12.82 15.47
N ALA A 89 4.36 12.82 16.65
CA ALA A 89 5.81 12.86 16.79
C ALA A 89 6.51 11.61 16.25
N ALA A 90 5.80 10.47 16.19
CA ALA A 90 6.32 9.23 15.64
C ALA A 90 6.53 9.25 14.12
N LEU A 91 5.82 10.08 13.34
CA LEU A 91 5.86 10.01 11.87
C LEU A 91 7.27 10.21 11.29
N PRO A 92 8.04 11.24 11.72
CA PRO A 92 9.40 11.44 11.25
C PRO A 92 10.37 10.31 11.65
N ALA A 93 10.19 9.72 12.85
CA ALA A 93 10.99 8.60 13.31
C ALA A 93 10.76 7.35 12.45
N MET A 94 9.50 7.02 12.16
CA MET A 94 9.15 5.92 11.24
C MET A 94 9.73 6.12 9.84
N LYS A 95 9.57 7.33 9.27
CA LYS A 95 10.20 7.69 7.99
C LYS A 95 11.70 7.41 8.03
N THR A 96 12.38 7.93 9.04
CA THR A 96 13.83 7.85 9.17
C THR A 96 14.30 6.41 9.29
N ALA A 97 13.63 5.60 10.11
CA ALA A 97 13.94 4.17 10.25
C ALA A 97 13.83 3.43 8.91
N LEU A 98 12.76 3.63 8.15
CA LEU A 98 12.59 2.96 6.86
C LEU A 98 13.58 3.41 5.79
N VAL A 99 13.88 4.71 5.72
CA VAL A 99 14.88 5.24 4.77
C VAL A 99 16.28 4.70 5.12
N ASN A 100 16.62 4.62 6.40
CA ASN A 100 17.90 4.07 6.86
C ASN A 100 18.01 2.56 6.55
N ASN A 101 16.93 1.79 6.68
CA ASN A 101 16.91 0.35 6.37
C ASN A 101 17.28 0.03 4.92
N ILE A 102 17.09 0.99 4.00
CA ILE A 102 17.48 0.85 2.58
C ILE A 102 18.75 1.63 2.24
N ASN A 103 19.48 2.14 3.24
CA ASN A 103 20.62 3.06 3.05
C ASN A 103 20.28 4.22 2.09
N GLY A 104 19.05 4.73 2.20
CA GLY A 104 18.43 5.54 1.18
C GLY A 104 18.54 7.05 1.40
N LYS A 105 18.01 7.78 0.42
CA LYS A 105 17.82 9.23 0.45
C LYS A 105 16.40 9.55 0.00
N VAL A 106 15.77 10.50 0.69
CA VAL A 106 14.45 11.00 0.32
C VAL A 106 14.57 11.78 -0.99
N ARG A 107 13.77 11.38 -1.98
CA ARG A 107 13.63 12.03 -3.28
C ARG A 107 12.56 13.11 -3.25
N SER A 108 11.45 12.84 -2.58
CA SER A 108 10.36 13.80 -2.39
C SER A 108 9.70 13.61 -1.03
N GLU A 109 9.20 14.70 -0.46
CA GLU A 109 8.52 14.71 0.83
C GLU A 109 7.36 15.70 0.81
N LYS A 110 6.22 15.29 1.37
CA LYS A 110 5.05 16.14 1.55
C LYS A 110 4.44 15.89 2.91
N ALA A 111 4.27 16.95 3.71
CA ALA A 111 3.58 16.90 4.98
C ALA A 111 2.24 17.64 4.91
N ALA A 112 1.24 17.16 5.62
CA ALA A 112 -0.05 17.80 5.81
C ALA A 112 -0.55 17.58 7.24
N SER A 113 -1.31 18.53 7.77
CA SER A 113 -1.99 18.36 9.06
C SER A 113 -3.35 19.04 9.00
N ALA A 114 -4.34 18.40 9.62
CA ALA A 114 -5.70 18.87 9.74
C ALA A 114 -6.18 18.63 11.17
N ALA A 115 -6.89 19.62 11.73
CA ALA A 115 -7.55 19.49 13.01
C ALA A 115 -9.00 19.91 12.84
N SER A 116 -9.90 19.28 13.61
CA SER A 116 -11.32 19.60 13.61
C SER A 116 -11.83 19.58 15.04
N SER A 117 -12.55 20.61 15.43
CA SER A 117 -13.13 20.74 16.77
C SER A 117 -14.65 20.62 16.67
N SER A 118 -15.24 19.79 17.53
CA SER A 118 -16.68 19.60 17.64
C SER A 118 -17.11 19.53 19.10
N ALA A 119 -18.42 19.53 19.37
CA ALA A 119 -18.94 19.29 20.71
C ALA A 119 -18.52 17.91 21.28
N ALA A 120 -18.16 16.95 20.41
CA ALA A 120 -17.67 15.63 20.79
C ALA A 120 -16.15 15.58 21.05
N GLY A 121 -15.44 16.71 20.93
CA GLY A 121 -14.00 16.83 21.12
C GLY A 121 -13.25 17.27 19.87
N THR A 122 -11.92 17.35 20.00
CA THR A 122 -10.98 17.69 18.91
C THR A 122 -10.43 16.41 18.31
N ARG A 123 -10.45 16.32 16.98
CA ARG A 123 -9.74 15.29 16.21
C ARG A 123 -8.55 15.90 15.51
N GLN A 124 -7.45 15.17 15.51
CA GLN A 124 -6.22 15.57 14.83
C GLN A 124 -5.80 14.50 13.82
N ARG A 125 -5.42 14.95 12.62
CA ARG A 125 -4.81 14.10 11.61
C ARG A 125 -3.55 14.75 11.06
N SER A 126 -2.44 14.03 11.09
CA SER A 126 -1.18 14.42 10.44
C SER A 126 -0.79 13.36 9.42
N THR A 127 -0.20 13.78 8.32
CA THR A 127 0.26 12.89 7.25
C THR A 127 1.62 13.34 6.77
N LEU A 128 2.51 12.37 6.53
CA LEU A 128 3.83 12.55 5.95
C LEU A 128 3.97 11.53 4.82
N SER A 129 4.13 11.98 3.58
CA SER A 129 4.34 11.12 2.41
C SER A 129 5.73 11.34 1.85
N ILE A 130 6.39 10.26 1.43
CA ILE A 130 7.73 10.31 0.83
C ILE A 130 7.87 9.35 -0.34
N GLU A 131 8.73 9.72 -1.29
CA GLU A 131 9.47 8.76 -2.11
C GLU A 131 10.93 8.81 -1.71
N ALA A 132 11.56 7.66 -1.52
CA ALA A 132 12.97 7.53 -1.24
C ALA A 132 13.59 6.45 -2.11
N THR A 133 14.86 6.65 -2.49
CA THR A 133 15.64 5.63 -3.20
C THR A 133 16.81 5.19 -2.38
N GLY A 134 17.15 3.91 -2.50
CA GLY A 134 18.26 3.32 -1.77
C GLY A 134 18.75 2.07 -2.47
N THR A 135 19.37 1.19 -1.69
CA THR A 135 19.94 -0.07 -2.19
C THR A 135 19.63 -1.21 -1.24
N GLN A 136 19.15 -2.33 -1.76
CA GLN A 136 19.04 -3.60 -1.03
C GLN A 136 19.74 -4.70 -1.81
N GLN A 137 20.64 -5.42 -1.14
CA GLN A 137 21.42 -6.51 -1.76
C GLN A 137 22.12 -6.06 -3.08
N GLY A 138 22.59 -4.81 -3.14
CA GLY A 138 23.24 -4.24 -4.32
C GLY A 138 22.29 -3.77 -5.44
N LYS A 139 20.97 -3.96 -5.31
CA LYS A 139 19.98 -3.51 -6.29
C LYS A 139 19.36 -2.17 -5.92
N PRO A 140 19.13 -1.25 -6.89
CA PRO A 140 18.36 -0.02 -6.66
C PRO A 140 16.92 -0.33 -6.26
N VAL A 141 16.48 0.26 -5.14
CA VAL A 141 15.10 0.12 -4.65
C VAL A 141 14.43 1.47 -4.49
N LEU A 142 13.11 1.47 -4.68
CA LEU A 142 12.22 2.58 -4.42
C LEU A 142 11.34 2.25 -3.21
N LEU A 143 11.31 3.16 -2.24
CA LEU A 143 10.37 3.19 -1.13
C LEU A 143 9.36 4.31 -1.39
N VAL A 144 8.08 3.97 -1.49
CA VAL A 144 6.97 4.92 -1.47
C VAL A 144 6.26 4.74 -0.13
N GLY A 145 6.15 5.80 0.67
CA GLY A 145 5.59 5.73 2.01
C GLY A 145 4.57 6.83 2.29
N ARG A 146 3.51 6.50 3.02
CA ARG A 146 2.55 7.43 3.61
C ARG A 146 2.36 7.07 5.09
N PHE A 147 2.82 7.95 5.96
CA PHE A 147 2.71 7.83 7.41
C PHE A 147 1.57 8.72 7.89
N VAL A 148 0.65 8.18 8.67
CA VAL A 148 -0.52 8.90 9.16
C VAL A 148 -0.61 8.77 10.66
N ALA A 149 -0.83 9.87 11.35
CA ALA A 149 -1.31 9.91 12.72
C ALA A 149 -2.76 10.38 12.69
N HIS A 150 -3.64 9.65 13.37
CA HIS A 150 -5.04 10.01 13.57
C HIS A 150 -5.37 9.81 15.04
N ASP A 151 -5.50 10.92 15.77
CA ASP A 151 -5.48 10.94 17.23
C ASP A 151 -4.30 10.08 17.74
N LYS A 152 -4.53 9.11 18.63
CA LYS A 152 -3.50 8.21 19.16
C LYS A 152 -3.09 7.06 18.24
N HIS A 153 -3.69 6.92 17.06
CA HIS A 153 -3.43 5.81 16.15
C HIS A 153 -2.43 6.22 15.08
N ILE A 154 -1.50 5.33 14.76
CA ILE A 154 -0.59 5.49 13.62
C ILE A 154 -0.85 4.40 12.57
N ALA A 155 -0.66 4.78 11.31
CA ALA A 155 -0.59 3.87 10.18
C ALA A 155 0.61 4.22 9.30
N GLN A 156 1.37 3.20 8.87
CA GLN A 156 2.40 3.31 7.85
C GLN A 156 1.96 2.50 6.62
N ILE A 157 1.76 3.17 5.49
CA ILE A 157 1.39 2.55 4.22
C ILE A 157 2.61 2.62 3.33
N ILE A 158 3.18 1.47 2.94
CA ILE A 158 4.46 1.44 2.22
C ILE A 158 4.45 0.46 1.05
N ILE A 159 5.18 0.84 0.01
CA ILE A 159 5.62 -0.03 -1.07
C ILE A 159 7.14 0.01 -1.09
N LEU A 160 7.79 -1.14 -1.12
CA LEU A 160 9.24 -1.26 -1.27
C LEU A 160 9.55 -2.34 -2.30
N GLY A 161 10.35 -2.01 -3.32
CA GLY A 161 10.75 -2.98 -4.34
C GLY A 161 11.82 -2.42 -5.29
N GLU A 162 12.26 -3.25 -6.24
CA GLU A 162 13.19 -2.82 -7.30
C GLU A 162 12.56 -1.65 -8.09
N GLU A 163 13.29 -0.53 -8.21
CA GLU A 163 12.73 0.71 -8.77
C GLU A 163 12.21 0.51 -10.21
N SER A 164 12.90 -0.29 -11.02
CA SER A 164 12.52 -0.59 -12.40
C SER A 164 11.26 -1.46 -12.53
N LYS A 165 10.84 -2.15 -11.46
CA LYS A 165 9.68 -3.04 -11.45
C LYS A 165 8.41 -2.39 -10.91
N LEU A 166 8.51 -1.22 -10.29
CA LEU A 166 7.38 -0.51 -9.71
C LEU A 166 6.81 0.52 -10.71
N SER A 167 5.68 0.17 -11.35
CA SER A 167 4.96 1.12 -12.19
C SER A 167 4.19 2.15 -11.34
N ARG A 168 4.00 3.36 -11.88
CA ARG A 168 3.18 4.40 -11.24
C ARG A 168 1.75 3.92 -11.00
N GLU A 169 1.16 3.25 -11.99
CA GLU A 169 -0.18 2.65 -11.86
C GLU A 169 -0.30 1.69 -10.66
N THR A 170 0.70 0.84 -10.44
CA THR A 170 0.71 -0.09 -9.29
C THR A 170 0.82 0.65 -7.96
N ILE A 171 1.66 1.68 -7.92
CA ILE A 171 1.84 2.53 -6.74
C ILE A 171 0.53 3.23 -6.39
N ASP A 172 -0.08 3.87 -7.37
CA ASP A 172 -1.30 4.65 -7.20
C ASP A 172 -2.47 3.74 -6.80
N THR A 173 -2.62 2.59 -7.48
CA THR A 173 -3.65 1.59 -7.15
C THR A 173 -3.61 1.19 -5.68
N PHE A 174 -2.43 0.83 -5.16
CA PHE A 174 -2.31 0.46 -3.75
C PHE A 174 -2.54 1.65 -2.83
N MET A 175 -1.84 2.77 -3.05
CA MET A 175 -1.85 3.93 -2.16
C MET A 175 -3.23 4.58 -2.03
N GLU A 176 -3.99 4.64 -3.13
CA GLU A 176 -5.35 5.19 -3.19
C GLU A 176 -6.41 4.22 -2.65
N SER A 177 -6.16 2.90 -2.72
CA SER A 177 -7.09 1.91 -2.15
C SER A 177 -7.20 2.00 -0.62
N VAL A 178 -6.16 2.51 0.07
CA VAL A 178 -6.11 2.50 1.53
C VAL A 178 -6.99 3.58 2.13
N LYS A 179 -8.03 3.14 2.83
CA LYS A 179 -8.95 3.96 3.62
C LYS A 179 -8.64 3.77 5.10
N LEU A 180 -8.50 4.89 5.81
CA LEU A 180 -8.29 4.94 7.26
C LEU A 180 -9.55 5.56 7.89
N ASP A 181 -10.19 4.79 8.76
CA ASP A 181 -11.42 5.19 9.45
C ASP A 181 -11.12 5.98 10.75
#